data_AF-A0A1V2ZV98-F1
#
_entry.id   AF-A0A1V2ZV98-F1
#
_cell.length_a   1.000
_cell.length_b   1.000
_cell.length_c   1.000
_cell.angle_alpha   90.00
_cell.angle_beta   90.00
_cell.angle_gamma   90.00
#
_symmetry.space_group_name_H-M   'P 1'
#
loop_
_entity.id
_entity.type
_entity.pdbx_description
1 polymer ?
#
loop_
_entity_poly.entity_id
_entity_poly.type
_entity_poly.pdbx_seq_one_letter_code
_entity_poly.pdbx_strand_id
1 'polypeptide(L)'
;MPSSRPRAALTLPALILLLAAGSAPAADGADNDTPQATTRADDAPQSPEGRQLVEQRCLNCHGERTLSEAGFGRLGWHATVTRMNWVNGAGVGFGERGPIVDYLSEQSEPSMARVIGEWVVAALLAAGAAFVLWRGIRRWRRRQPTG
;
A
#
# COMPACT_ATOMS: atom_id res chain seq x y z
N MET A 1 -0.56 15.41 61.46
CA MET A 1 -0.82 16.04 60.15
C MET A 1 0.50 16.36 59.48
N PRO A 2 0.83 15.70 58.36
CA PRO A 2 1.64 16.36 57.33
C PRO A 2 0.90 16.36 55.99
N SER A 3 0.48 17.56 55.61
CA SER A 3 0.07 17.97 54.27
C SER A 3 1.30 18.35 53.45
N SER A 4 1.55 17.68 52.33
CA SER A 4 2.09 18.31 51.10
C SER A 4 2.33 17.28 49.99
N ARG A 5 1.42 17.24 49.01
CA ARG A 5 1.81 17.21 47.58
C ARG A 5 1.97 18.68 47.16
N PRO A 6 2.75 19.08 46.13
CA PRO A 6 2.99 18.33 44.88
C PRO A 6 4.37 18.58 44.22
N ARG A 7 4.64 17.87 43.10
CA ARG A 7 4.95 18.49 41.80
C ARG A 7 5.21 17.41 40.74
N ALA A 8 4.41 17.51 39.68
CA ALA A 8 4.68 16.89 38.40
C ALA A 8 5.78 17.67 37.67
N ALA A 9 6.71 16.94 37.06
CA ALA A 9 7.52 17.33 35.89
C ALA A 9 8.16 16.02 35.39
N LEU A 10 7.47 15.23 34.55
CA LEU A 10 7.66 15.25 33.09
C LEU A 10 8.72 16.27 32.63
N THR A 11 9.92 15.77 32.29
CA THR A 11 10.40 15.64 30.90
C THR A 11 11.77 14.95 30.91
N LEU A 12 11.86 13.83 30.19
CA LEU A 12 13.09 13.11 29.84
C LEU A 12 12.94 12.76 28.34
N PRO A 13 14.02 12.55 27.61
CA PRO A 13 14.79 13.55 26.86
C PRO A 13 14.73 13.25 25.35
N ALA A 14 15.00 14.21 24.47
CA ALA A 14 15.29 13.88 23.07
C ALA A 14 16.00 15.03 22.35
N LEU A 15 17.33 15.04 22.44
CA LEU A 15 18.14 15.69 21.41
C LEU A 15 19.40 14.85 21.19
N ILE A 16 19.21 13.69 20.55
CA ILE A 16 20.31 12.96 19.92
C ILE A 16 20.62 13.70 18.62
N LEU A 17 21.56 14.64 18.71
CA LEU A 17 22.23 15.25 17.57
C LEU A 17 23.42 14.34 17.21
N LEU A 18 23.21 13.32 16.37
CA LEU A 18 24.32 12.64 15.72
C LEU A 18 24.65 13.39 14.43
N LEU A 19 25.60 14.32 14.52
CA LEU A 19 26.27 14.92 13.38
C LEU A 19 27.29 13.91 12.82
N ALA A 20 27.22 13.70 11.52
CA ALA A 20 28.12 12.88 10.73
C ALA A 20 29.55 13.44 10.73
N ALA A 21 30.54 12.58 10.96
CA ALA A 21 31.93 12.76 10.53
C ALA A 21 32.61 11.38 10.47
N GLY A 22 32.23 10.58 9.47
CA GLY A 22 32.96 9.38 9.08
C GLY A 22 33.82 9.70 7.86
N SER A 23 35.12 9.91 8.09
CA SER A 23 36.13 10.16 7.08
C SER A 23 36.35 8.93 6.20
N ALA A 24 36.27 9.09 4.88
CA ALA A 24 36.63 8.06 3.91
C ALA A 24 38.16 7.99 3.72
N PRO A 25 38.75 6.80 3.55
CA PRO A 25 39.98 6.65 2.80
C PRO A 25 39.67 6.37 1.33
N ALA A 26 40.38 7.08 0.45
CA ALA A 26 40.45 6.79 -0.97
C ALA A 26 41.20 5.45 -1.18
N ALA A 27 40.62 4.58 -2.00
CA ALA A 27 41.33 3.48 -2.63
C ALA A 27 40.99 3.50 -4.12
N ASP A 28 42.03 3.76 -4.90
CA ASP A 28 42.08 3.69 -6.36
C ASP A 28 41.75 2.28 -6.89
N GLY A 29 41.14 2.25 -8.07
CA GLY A 29 41.40 1.23 -9.08
C GLY A 29 40.69 -0.11 -8.92
N ALA A 30 39.52 -0.23 -9.55
CA ALA A 30 39.15 -1.44 -10.30
C ALA A 30 38.01 -1.07 -11.26
N ASP A 31 38.38 -0.94 -12.53
CA ASP A 31 37.47 -0.84 -13.65
C ASP A 31 36.60 -2.09 -13.66
N ASN A 32 35.30 -1.92 -13.45
CA ASN A 32 34.33 -2.98 -13.63
C ASN A 32 33.21 -2.42 -14.51
N ASP A 33 33.46 -2.42 -15.81
CA ASP A 33 32.45 -2.39 -16.86
C ASP A 33 31.57 -3.65 -16.74
N THR A 34 30.76 -3.69 -15.68
CA THR A 34 29.58 -4.51 -15.62
C THR A 34 28.45 -3.62 -16.13
N PRO A 35 27.81 -3.93 -17.27
CA PRO A 35 26.52 -3.34 -17.57
C PRO A 35 25.60 -3.67 -16.41
N GLN A 36 25.38 -2.70 -15.51
CA GLN A 36 24.23 -2.70 -14.63
C GLN A 36 23.02 -2.52 -15.55
N ALA A 37 22.60 -3.63 -16.16
CA ALA A 37 21.20 -3.91 -16.32
C ALA A 37 20.63 -3.96 -14.90
N THR A 38 20.35 -2.78 -14.34
CA THR A 38 19.12 -2.61 -13.59
C THR A 38 18.03 -2.94 -14.60
N THR A 39 17.75 -4.23 -14.77
CA THR A 39 16.39 -4.67 -15.03
C THR A 39 15.59 -4.00 -13.94
N ARG A 40 15.01 -2.85 -14.27
CA ARG A 40 13.84 -2.36 -13.57
C ARG A 40 12.92 -3.57 -13.45
N ALA A 41 12.19 -3.64 -12.36
CA ALA A 41 11.06 -4.54 -12.23
C ALA A 41 9.92 -4.17 -13.21
N ASP A 42 10.25 -3.75 -14.44
CA ASP A 42 9.37 -3.21 -15.49
C ASP A 42 9.37 -4.08 -16.76
N ASP A 43 10.03 -5.23 -16.75
CA ASP A 43 9.80 -6.28 -17.74
C ASP A 43 9.24 -7.52 -17.04
N ALA A 44 8.22 -7.33 -16.19
CA ALA A 44 7.29 -8.43 -15.99
C ALA A 44 6.70 -8.72 -17.39
N PRO A 45 6.80 -9.95 -17.91
CA PRO A 45 6.10 -10.29 -19.14
C PRO A 45 4.67 -9.82 -18.96
N GLN A 46 4.12 -9.03 -19.89
CA GLN A 46 2.68 -8.85 -19.97
C GLN A 46 2.13 -10.26 -19.94
N SER A 47 1.61 -10.70 -18.79
CA SER A 47 1.24 -12.10 -18.66
C SER A 47 0.19 -12.28 -19.75
N PRO A 48 0.41 -13.17 -20.73
CA PRO A 48 -0.59 -13.37 -21.78
C PRO A 48 -1.96 -13.71 -21.17
N GLU A 49 -1.96 -14.14 -19.90
CA GLU A 49 -3.12 -14.28 -19.02
C GLU A 49 -3.86 -12.96 -18.71
N GLY A 50 -3.22 -11.89 -18.25
CA GLY A 50 -3.90 -10.67 -17.78
C GLY A 50 -4.75 -9.98 -18.85
N ARG A 51 -4.18 -9.79 -20.05
CA ARG A 51 -4.92 -9.25 -21.21
C ARG A 51 -6.07 -10.15 -21.63
N GLN A 52 -5.82 -11.45 -21.78
CA GLN A 52 -6.85 -12.42 -22.16
C GLN A 52 -7.99 -12.46 -21.13
N LEU A 53 -7.68 -12.39 -19.85
CA LEU A 53 -8.68 -12.31 -18.79
C LEU A 53 -9.51 -11.03 -18.88
N VAL A 54 -8.90 -9.88 -19.19
CA VAL A 54 -9.66 -8.64 -19.41
C VAL A 54 -10.59 -8.76 -20.62
N GLU A 55 -10.11 -9.31 -21.72
CA GLU A 55 -10.92 -9.57 -22.92
C GLU A 55 -12.10 -10.51 -22.60
N GLN A 56 -11.84 -11.60 -21.86
CA GLN A 56 -12.85 -12.61 -21.53
C GLN A 56 -13.84 -12.20 -20.43
N ARG A 57 -13.43 -11.34 -19.49
CA ARG A 57 -14.23 -11.00 -18.31
C ARG A 57 -14.84 -9.60 -18.39
N CYS A 58 -14.06 -8.62 -18.83
CA CYS A 58 -14.43 -7.22 -18.73
C CYS A 58 -15.06 -6.69 -20.02
N LEU A 59 -14.57 -7.12 -21.18
CA LEU A 59 -15.03 -6.58 -22.47
C LEU A 59 -16.39 -7.09 -22.93
N ASN A 60 -16.96 -8.09 -22.26
CA ASN A 60 -18.34 -8.53 -22.50
C ASN A 60 -19.37 -7.44 -22.21
N CYS A 61 -19.05 -6.51 -21.29
CA CYS A 61 -19.95 -5.45 -20.83
C CYS A 61 -19.37 -4.04 -20.95
N HIS A 62 -18.05 -3.90 -21.14
CA HIS A 62 -17.36 -2.62 -21.21
C HIS A 62 -16.53 -2.50 -22.48
N GLY A 63 -16.42 -1.28 -23.03
CA GLY A 63 -15.47 -1.02 -24.11
C GLY A 63 -14.06 -0.79 -23.59
N GLU A 64 -13.05 -1.10 -24.41
CA GLU A 64 -11.62 -0.91 -24.08
C GLU A 64 -11.32 0.52 -23.62
N ARG A 65 -11.88 1.52 -24.33
CA ARG A 65 -11.73 2.94 -24.01
C ARG A 65 -12.18 3.28 -22.58
N THR A 66 -13.27 2.66 -22.12
CA THR A 66 -13.76 2.87 -20.74
C THR A 66 -12.77 2.36 -19.71
N LEU A 67 -12.05 1.28 -20.03
CA LEU A 67 -11.04 0.72 -19.13
C LEU A 67 -9.79 1.59 -19.10
N SER A 68 -9.28 2.03 -20.26
CA SER A 68 -8.07 2.86 -20.33
C SER A 68 -8.27 4.26 -19.72
N GLU A 69 -9.43 4.88 -19.92
CA GLU A 69 -9.72 6.23 -19.40
C GLU A 69 -10.05 6.27 -17.90
N ALA A 70 -10.24 5.12 -17.26
CA ALA A 70 -10.63 5.08 -15.85
C ALA A 70 -9.55 5.62 -14.90
N GLY A 71 -8.29 5.55 -15.33
CA GLY A 71 -7.14 6.21 -14.69
C GLY A 71 -6.93 5.81 -13.23
N PHE A 72 -7.29 4.58 -12.84
CA PHE A 72 -7.10 4.09 -11.47
C PHE A 72 -5.67 3.62 -11.23
N GLY A 73 -5.19 3.79 -9.99
CA GLY A 73 -4.01 3.07 -9.53
C GLY A 73 -4.34 1.60 -9.27
N ARG A 74 -3.32 0.81 -8.93
CA ARG A 74 -3.47 -0.62 -8.65
C ARG A 74 -4.52 -0.91 -7.56
N LEU A 75 -4.56 -0.10 -6.50
CA LEU A 75 -5.52 -0.28 -5.41
C LEU A 75 -6.96 0.07 -5.87
N GLY A 76 -7.11 1.15 -6.64
CA GLY A 76 -8.37 1.52 -7.27
C GLY A 76 -8.89 0.44 -8.23
N TRP A 77 -8.02 -0.15 -9.04
CA TRP A 77 -8.37 -1.27 -9.91
C TRP A 77 -8.76 -2.52 -9.13
N HIS A 78 -8.02 -2.86 -8.07
CA HIS A 78 -8.38 -3.98 -7.21
C HIS A 78 -9.77 -3.81 -6.59
N ALA A 79 -10.09 -2.61 -6.08
CA ALA A 79 -11.41 -2.30 -5.56
C ALA A 79 -12.49 -2.37 -6.65
N THR A 80 -12.18 -1.88 -7.86
CA THR A 80 -13.10 -1.87 -9.00
C THR A 80 -13.42 -3.27 -9.49
N VAL A 81 -12.40 -4.11 -9.72
CA VAL A 81 -12.59 -5.51 -10.14
C VAL A 81 -13.31 -6.31 -9.06
N THR A 82 -12.99 -6.07 -7.78
CA THR A 82 -13.73 -6.67 -6.66
C THR A 82 -15.20 -6.26 -6.72
N ARG A 83 -15.51 -4.97 -6.87
CA ARG A 83 -16.90 -4.51 -7.01
C ARG A 83 -17.60 -5.17 -8.20
N MET A 84 -16.96 -5.21 -9.37
CA MET A 84 -17.54 -5.84 -10.57
C MET A 84 -17.82 -7.33 -10.34
N ASN A 85 -16.94 -8.03 -9.64
CA ASN A 85 -17.16 -9.43 -9.34
C ASN A 85 -18.34 -9.66 -8.39
N TRP A 86 -18.41 -8.89 -7.29
CA TRP A 86 -19.36 -9.14 -6.21
C TRP A 86 -20.74 -8.49 -6.44
N VAL A 87 -20.78 -7.34 -7.12
CA VAL A 87 -22.02 -6.57 -7.33
C VAL A 87 -22.59 -6.80 -8.72
N ASN A 88 -21.73 -6.94 -9.73
CA ASN A 88 -22.15 -7.05 -11.14
C ASN A 88 -22.01 -8.47 -11.69
N GLY A 89 -21.47 -9.41 -10.91
CA GLY A 89 -21.37 -10.81 -11.31
C GLY A 89 -20.36 -11.07 -12.42
N ALA A 90 -19.25 -10.32 -12.48
CA ALA A 90 -18.23 -10.45 -13.53
C ALA A 90 -17.56 -11.85 -13.60
N GLY A 91 -17.73 -12.71 -12.58
CA GLY A 91 -17.27 -14.09 -12.62
C GLY A 91 -15.75 -14.23 -12.62
N VAL A 92 -15.04 -13.30 -11.98
CA VAL A 92 -13.57 -13.31 -11.85
C VAL A 92 -13.15 -14.29 -10.76
N GLY A 93 -12.41 -15.32 -11.14
CA GLY A 93 -11.88 -16.35 -10.24
C GLY A 93 -10.89 -15.81 -9.21
N PHE A 94 -10.61 -16.59 -8.16
CA PHE A 94 -9.72 -16.18 -7.06
C PHE A 94 -8.28 -15.86 -7.53
N GLY A 95 -7.76 -16.61 -8.50
CA GLY A 95 -6.43 -16.39 -9.08
C GLY A 95 -6.38 -15.33 -10.18
N GLU A 96 -7.51 -15.06 -10.84
CA GLU A 96 -7.57 -14.18 -12.03
C GLU A 96 -7.47 -12.70 -11.67
N ARG A 97 -7.86 -12.33 -10.44
CA ARG A 97 -7.96 -10.92 -10.05
C ARG A 97 -6.61 -10.19 -10.09
N GLY A 98 -5.54 -10.83 -9.62
CA GLY A 98 -4.20 -10.23 -9.61
C GLY A 98 -3.75 -9.83 -11.02
N PRO A 99 -3.66 -10.79 -11.95
CA PRO A 99 -3.29 -10.53 -13.35
C PRO A 99 -4.16 -9.49 -14.05
N ILE A 100 -5.48 -9.50 -13.81
CA ILE A 100 -6.40 -8.47 -14.35
C ILE A 100 -6.04 -7.08 -13.81
N VAL A 101 -5.84 -6.97 -12.49
CA VAL A 101 -5.53 -5.69 -11.84
C VAL A 101 -4.18 -5.15 -12.29
N ASP A 102 -3.17 -6.02 -12.41
CA ASP A 102 -1.83 -5.66 -12.88
C ASP A 102 -1.92 -5.09 -14.30
N TYR A 103 -2.51 -5.85 -15.23
CA TYR A 103 -2.70 -5.39 -16.61
C TYR A 103 -3.48 -4.07 -16.70
N LEU A 104 -4.62 -3.93 -15.99
CA LEU A 104 -5.41 -2.69 -16.05
C LEU A 104 -4.64 -1.49 -15.46
N SER A 105 -3.83 -1.70 -14.43
CA SER A 105 -3.04 -0.64 -13.82
C SER A 105 -1.84 -0.22 -14.67
N GLU A 106 -1.24 -1.13 -15.43
CA GLU A 106 -0.17 -0.83 -16.40
C GLU A 106 -0.70 -0.04 -17.61
N GLN A 107 -1.92 -0.34 -18.04
CA GLN A 107 -2.57 0.34 -19.17
C GLN A 107 -3.22 1.67 -18.79
N SER A 108 -3.21 2.01 -17.50
CA SER A 108 -3.76 3.27 -17.00
C SER A 108 -2.65 4.28 -16.77
N GLU A 109 -2.94 5.56 -16.98
CA GLU A 109 -2.06 6.66 -16.56
C GLU A 109 -2.62 7.36 -15.31
N PRO A 110 -2.57 6.73 -14.12
CA PRO A 110 -3.09 7.36 -12.92
C PRO A 110 -2.24 8.56 -12.53
N SER A 111 -2.90 9.67 -12.17
CA SER A 111 -2.17 10.79 -11.59
C SER A 111 -1.60 10.42 -10.23
N MET A 112 -0.43 10.96 -9.89
CA MET A 112 0.20 10.75 -8.57
C MET A 112 -0.73 11.15 -7.42
N ALA A 113 -1.52 12.21 -7.60
CA ALA A 113 -2.52 12.63 -6.62
C ALA A 113 -3.56 11.53 -6.35
N ARG A 114 -4.00 10.81 -7.38
CA ARG A 114 -4.97 9.71 -7.24
C ARG A 114 -4.34 8.51 -6.54
N VAL A 115 -3.13 8.11 -6.92
CA VAL A 115 -2.41 7.01 -6.26
C VAL A 115 -2.19 7.30 -4.78
N ILE A 116 -1.72 8.51 -4.46
CA ILE A 116 -1.55 8.96 -3.07
C ILE A 116 -2.90 8.94 -2.33
N GLY A 117 -3.95 9.47 -2.96
CA GLY A 117 -5.30 9.47 -2.39
C GLY A 117 -5.80 8.06 -2.05
N GLU A 118 -5.60 7.09 -2.95
CA GLU A 118 -5.96 5.68 -2.74
C GLU A 118 -5.28 5.12 -1.48
N TRP A 119 -3.96 5.32 -1.33
CA TRP A 119 -3.21 4.84 -0.18
C TRP A 119 -3.54 5.57 1.12
N VAL A 120 -3.78 6.88 1.06
CA VAL A 120 -4.20 7.67 2.24
C VAL A 120 -5.54 7.16 2.77
N VAL A 121 -6.52 6.92 1.89
CA VAL A 121 -7.82 6.36 2.29
C VAL A 121 -7.64 4.98 2.92
N ALA A 122 -6.84 4.11 2.32
CA ALA A 122 -6.57 2.77 2.88
C ALA A 122 -5.92 2.84 4.27
N ALA A 123 -4.93 3.72 4.45
CA ALA A 123 -4.24 3.91 5.71
C ALA A 123 -5.19 4.43 6.81
N LEU A 124 -6.07 5.39 6.49
CA LEU A 124 -7.06 5.92 7.44
C LEU A 124 -8.06 4.84 7.87
N LEU A 125 -8.55 4.01 6.94
CA LEU A 125 -9.44 2.90 7.26
C LEU A 125 -8.76 1.87 8.16
N ALA A 126 -7.52 1.49 7.86
CA ALA A 126 -6.74 0.56 8.66
C ALA A 126 -6.49 1.10 10.08
N ALA A 127 -6.11 2.37 10.20
CA ALA A 127 -5.90 3.03 11.49
C ALA A 127 -7.19 3.09 12.32
N GLY A 128 -8.33 3.40 11.70
CA GLY A 128 -9.64 3.41 12.35
C GLY A 128 -10.03 2.03 12.89
N ALA A 129 -9.87 0.98 12.08
CA ALA A 129 -10.14 -0.40 12.49
C ALA A 129 -9.24 -0.83 13.67
N ALA A 130 -7.93 -0.53 13.58
CA ALA A 130 -6.98 -0.81 14.64
C ALA A 130 -7.35 -0.09 15.95
N PHE A 131 -7.78 1.17 15.88
CA PHE A 131 -8.20 1.94 17.04
C PHE A 131 -9.45 1.34 17.71
N VAL A 132 -10.44 0.92 16.93
CA VAL A 132 -11.65 0.27 17.44
C VAL A 132 -11.31 -1.04 18.15
N LEU A 133 -10.48 -1.89 17.52
CA LEU A 133 -10.01 -3.14 18.11
C LEU A 133 -9.23 -2.90 19.40
N TRP A 134 -8.30 -1.95 19.39
CA TRP A 134 -7.52 -1.58 20.58
C TRP A 134 -8.42 -1.09 21.72
N ARG A 135 -9.41 -0.23 21.43
CA ARG A 135 -10.37 0.26 22.42
C ARG A 135 -11.21 -0.90 23.00
N GLY A 136 -11.62 -1.85 22.16
CA GLY A 136 -12.33 -3.06 22.58
C GLY A 136 -11.51 -3.91 23.54
N ILE A 137 -10.28 -4.25 23.15
CA ILE A 137 -9.33 -5.02 23.96
C ILE A 137 -9.02 -4.30 25.28
N ARG A 138 -8.78 -2.99 25.24
CA ARG A 138 -8.51 -2.18 26.44
C ARG A 138 -9.70 -2.14 27.39
N ARG A 139 -10.92 -2.03 26.87
CA ARG A 139 -12.16 -2.06 27.67
C ARG A 139 -12.34 -3.43 28.32
N TRP A 140 -12.11 -4.52 27.58
CA TRP A 140 -12.19 -5.88 28.11
C TRP A 140 -11.16 -6.12 29.21
N ARG A 141 -9.90 -5.73 28.99
CA ARG A 141 -8.82 -5.88 29.99
C ARG A 141 -9.13 -5.14 31.30
N ARG A 142 -9.76 -3.96 31.24
CA ARG A 142 -10.18 -3.20 32.44
C ARG A 142 -11.34 -3.85 33.21
N ARG A 143 -12.09 -4.76 32.60
CA ARG A 143 -13.24 -5.44 33.22
C ARG A 143 -12.89 -6.78 33.88
N GLN A 144 -11.64 -7.23 33.76
CA GLN A 144 -11.22 -8.46 34.43
C GLN A 144 -11.05 -8.17 35.94
N PRO A 145 -11.80 -8.84 36.83
CA PRO A 145 -11.61 -8.70 38.26
C PRO A 145 -10.22 -9.24 38.63
N THR A 146 -9.47 -8.49 39.41
CA THR A 146 -8.27 -8.99 40.09
C THR A 146 -8.75 -9.96 41.17
N GLY A 147 -8.62 -11.26 40.90
CA GLY A 147 -8.81 -12.31 41.90
C GLY A 147 -7.70 -12.29 42.94
#